data_AF-A0A2M7FD16-F1
#
_entry.id   AF-A0A2M7FD16-F1
#
_cell.length_a   1.000
_cell.length_b   1.000
_cell.length_c   1.000
_cell.angle_alpha   90.00
_cell.angle_beta   90.00
_cell.angle_gamma   90.00
#
_symmetry.space_group_name_H-M   'P 1'
#
loop_
_entity.id
_entity.type
_entity.pdbx_description
1 polymer ?
#
loop_
_entity_poly.entity_id
_entity_poly.type
_entity_poly.pdbx_seq_one_letter_code
_entity_poly.pdbx_strand_id
1 'polypeptide(L)'
;MIIFFIAAGVFMHFIADLKGYWDTFPSRKRAVGIGVIILAIVTIAAGFFIVGTPAQARLARFDTQKVNDLQNIQSQMITYWQAKQKLPATIADLNNSLSYGHVPVDTQTGQPYIYEATGVHSFKLCAVFNAQSRVNQNIYFETRAITPTPVGVKDMAQDNWQHGAGTVCFDRTIDPSFYPPLK
;
A
#
# COMPACT_ATOMS: atom_id res chain seq x y z
N MET A 1 -12.06 28.72 -6.67
CA MET A 1 -11.29 29.99 -6.75
C MET A 1 -10.10 29.91 -7.72
N ILE A 2 -9.25 28.87 -7.69
CA ILE A 2 -8.12 28.71 -8.65
C ILE A 2 -8.53 28.75 -10.14
N ILE A 3 -9.68 28.15 -10.49
CA ILE A 3 -10.15 28.03 -11.88
C ILE A 3 -10.37 29.40 -12.54
N PHE A 4 -10.88 30.38 -11.78
CA PHE A 4 -11.12 31.74 -12.29
C PHE A 4 -9.82 32.46 -12.63
N PHE A 5 -8.77 32.27 -11.84
CA PHE A 5 -7.45 32.87 -12.13
C PHE A 5 -6.83 32.30 -13.39
N ILE A 6 -6.92 30.97 -13.58
CA ILE A 6 -6.43 30.31 -14.80
C ILE A 6 -7.22 30.81 -16.01
N ALA A 7 -8.56 30.83 -15.93
CA ALA A 7 -9.42 31.30 -17.01
C ALA A 7 -9.15 32.77 -17.37
N ALA A 8 -9.01 33.66 -16.38
CA ALA A 8 -8.70 35.07 -16.62
C ALA A 8 -7.33 35.27 -17.29
N GLY A 9 -6.30 34.50 -16.87
CA GLY A 9 -4.97 34.55 -17.49
C GLY A 9 -4.97 34.09 -18.94
N VAL A 10 -5.65 32.98 -19.24
CA VAL A 10 -5.82 32.47 -20.61
C VAL A 10 -6.59 33.48 -21.47
N PHE A 11 -7.69 34.01 -20.96
CA PHE A 11 -8.52 34.99 -21.68
C PHE A 11 -7.75 36.28 -22.01
N MET A 12 -6.95 36.81 -21.07
CA MET A 12 -6.09 37.97 -21.31
C MET A 12 -5.03 37.70 -22.37
N HIS A 13 -4.44 36.50 -22.39
CA HIS A 13 -3.49 36.12 -23.44
C HIS A 13 -4.16 36.19 -24.83
N PHE A 14 -5.36 35.62 -24.98
CA PHE A 14 -6.09 35.65 -26.25
C PHE A 14 -6.48 37.07 -26.68
N ILE A 15 -6.92 37.93 -25.77
CA ILE A 15 -7.18 39.34 -26.09
C ILE A 15 -5.90 40.05 -26.57
N ALA A 16 -4.75 39.79 -25.94
CA ALA A 16 -3.49 40.37 -26.36
C ALA A 16 -3.06 39.88 -27.75
N ASP A 17 -3.37 38.62 -28.09
CA ASP A 17 -3.11 38.03 -29.40
C ASP A 17 -4.01 38.64 -30.49
N LEU A 18 -5.32 38.76 -30.23
CA LEU A 18 -6.27 39.44 -31.13
C LEU A 18 -5.91 40.90 -31.39
N LYS A 19 -5.24 41.56 -30.43
CA LYS A 19 -4.76 42.95 -30.56
C LYS A 19 -3.39 43.06 -31.25
N GLY A 20 -2.79 41.96 -31.72
CA GLY A 20 -1.48 41.96 -32.39
C GLY A 20 -0.29 42.29 -31.47
N TYR A 21 -0.48 42.30 -30.15
CA TYR A 21 0.53 42.70 -29.18
C TYR A 21 1.78 41.80 -29.25
N TRP A 22 1.58 40.50 -29.46
CA TRP A 22 2.67 39.53 -29.52
C TRP A 22 3.50 39.62 -30.80
N ASP A 23 2.92 40.13 -31.90
CA ASP A 23 3.63 40.38 -33.15
C ASP A 23 4.43 41.69 -33.09
N THR A 24 3.94 42.65 -32.31
CA THR A 24 4.64 43.93 -32.06
C THR A 24 5.81 43.75 -31.08
N PHE A 25 5.71 42.81 -30.12
CA PHE A 25 6.74 42.54 -29.10
C PHE A 25 7.19 41.07 -29.07
N PRO A 26 7.96 40.61 -30.08
CA PRO A 26 8.35 39.20 -30.20
C PRO A 26 9.20 38.67 -29.03
N SER A 27 10.02 39.52 -28.40
CA SER A 27 10.81 39.15 -27.21
C SER A 27 9.93 38.85 -26.01
N ARG A 28 8.81 39.58 -25.83
CA ARG A 28 7.85 39.34 -24.74
C ARG A 28 7.06 38.05 -24.98
N LYS A 29 6.68 37.79 -26.25
CA LYS A 29 6.06 36.51 -26.67
C LYS A 29 6.93 35.32 -26.29
N ARG A 30 8.23 35.38 -26.61
CA ARG A 30 9.21 34.33 -26.25
C ARG A 30 9.37 34.19 -24.74
N ALA A 31 9.50 35.30 -24.01
CA ALA A 31 9.65 35.27 -22.56
C ALA A 31 8.45 34.62 -21.85
N VAL A 32 7.22 34.95 -22.29
CA VAL A 32 5.99 34.34 -21.76
C VAL A 32 5.93 32.85 -22.09
N GLY A 33 6.26 32.47 -23.33
CA GLY A 33 6.31 31.05 -23.72
C GLY A 33 7.30 30.23 -22.89
N ILE A 34 8.52 30.75 -22.69
CA ILE A 34 9.53 30.12 -21.84
C ILE A 34 9.05 30.05 -20.38
N GLY A 35 8.44 31.12 -19.87
CA GLY A 35 7.87 31.17 -18.52
C GLY A 35 6.80 30.10 -18.29
N VAL A 36 5.91 29.89 -19.26
CA VAL A 36 4.87 28.85 -19.19
C VAL A 36 5.49 27.45 -19.22
N ILE A 37 6.50 27.21 -20.07
CA ILE A 37 7.22 25.92 -20.12
C ILE A 37 7.89 25.62 -18.79
N ILE A 38 8.61 26.60 -18.21
CA ILE A 38 9.27 26.45 -16.91
C ILE A 38 8.23 26.16 -15.83
N LEU A 39 7.13 26.93 -15.80
CA LEU A 39 6.06 26.72 -14.84
C LEU A 39 5.47 25.30 -14.95
N ALA A 40 5.23 24.80 -16.16
CA ALA A 40 4.73 23.46 -16.40
C ALA A 40 5.70 22.38 -15.90
N ILE A 41 7.00 22.55 -16.14
CA ILE A 41 8.03 21.61 -15.65
C ILE A 41 8.07 21.63 -14.11
N VAL A 42 8.03 22.82 -13.50
CA VAL A 42 8.06 22.98 -12.03
C VAL A 42 6.82 22.34 -11.39
N THR A 43 5.62 22.53 -11.95
CA THR A 43 4.40 21.93 -11.40
C THR A 43 4.40 20.41 -11.50
N ILE A 44 4.89 19.85 -12.62
CA ILE A 44 5.05 18.40 -12.78
C ILE A 44 6.06 17.85 -11.77
N ALA A 45 7.22 18.49 -11.65
CA ALA A 45 8.27 18.07 -10.71
C ALA A 45 7.79 18.15 -9.25
N ALA A 46 7.09 19.22 -8.88
CA ALA A 46 6.48 19.38 -7.56
C ALA A 46 5.42 18.29 -7.29
N GLY A 47 4.60 17.96 -8.29
CA GLY A 47 3.63 16.87 -8.20
C GLY A 47 4.27 15.53 -7.87
N PHE A 48 5.35 15.17 -8.58
CA PHE A 48 6.08 13.93 -8.30
C PHE A 48 6.84 13.94 -6.97
N PHE A 49 7.32 15.10 -6.51
CA PHE A 49 7.97 15.21 -5.21
C PHE A 49 7.00 14.97 -4.05
N ILE A 50 5.77 15.47 -4.16
CA ILE A 50 4.74 15.34 -3.11
C ILE A 50 4.11 13.95 -3.09
N VAL A 51 3.66 13.46 -4.25
CA VAL A 51 2.88 12.21 -4.36
C VAL A 51 3.78 10.98 -4.53
N GLY A 52 4.99 11.16 -5.05
CA GLY A 52 5.87 10.09 -5.51
C GLY A 52 5.73 9.81 -7.01
N THR A 53 6.69 9.07 -7.55
CA THR A 53 6.72 8.71 -8.98
C THR A 53 5.82 7.50 -9.29
N PRO A 54 5.40 7.31 -10.55
CA PRO A 54 4.64 6.11 -10.95
C PRO A 54 5.36 4.79 -10.59
N ALA A 55 6.69 4.77 -10.66
CA ALA A 55 7.48 3.62 -10.26
C ALA A 55 7.34 3.32 -8.75
N GLN A 56 7.40 4.34 -7.90
CA GLN A 56 7.20 4.19 -6.46
C GLN A 56 5.77 3.72 -6.13
N ALA A 57 4.76 4.24 -6.83
CA ALA A 57 3.38 3.79 -6.65
C ALA A 57 3.21 2.31 -6.99
N ARG A 58 3.87 1.82 -8.05
CA ARG A 58 3.87 0.40 -8.41
C ARG A 58 4.53 -0.47 -7.33
N LEU A 59 5.65 -0.04 -6.77
CA LEU A 59 6.32 -0.76 -5.68
C LEU A 59 5.45 -0.83 -4.41
N ALA A 60 4.79 0.28 -4.05
CA ALA A 60 3.87 0.31 -2.92
C ALA A 60 2.65 -0.62 -3.11
N ARG A 61 2.19 -0.79 -4.36
CA ARG A 61 1.14 -1.77 -4.69
C ARG A 61 1.61 -3.21 -4.46
N PHE A 62 2.85 -3.53 -4.83
CA PHE A 62 3.41 -4.85 -4.52
C PHE A 62 3.52 -5.07 -3.01
N ASP A 63 3.96 -4.07 -2.24
CA ASP A 63 4.02 -4.17 -0.78
C ASP A 63 2.62 -4.38 -0.17
N THR A 64 1.61 -3.67 -0.66
CA THR A 64 0.21 -3.87 -0.25
C THR A 64 -0.27 -5.29 -0.57
N GLN A 65 0.08 -5.83 -1.73
CA GLN A 65 -0.24 -7.20 -2.09
C GLN A 65 0.43 -8.20 -1.15
N LYS A 66 1.72 -8.00 -0.82
CA LYS A 66 2.43 -8.83 0.15
C LYS A 66 1.74 -8.84 1.50
N VAL A 67 1.31 -7.68 1.99
CA VAL A 67 0.53 -7.59 3.23
C VAL A 67 -0.78 -8.40 3.15
N ASN A 68 -1.53 -8.28 2.06
CA ASN A 68 -2.77 -9.05 1.86
C ASN A 68 -2.50 -10.57 1.83
N ASP A 69 -1.42 -10.98 1.15
CA ASP A 69 -1.02 -12.38 1.07
C ASP A 69 -0.64 -12.92 2.46
N LEU A 70 0.15 -12.18 3.24
CA LEU A 70 0.50 -12.55 4.61
C LEU A 70 -0.72 -12.62 5.54
N GLN A 71 -1.70 -11.72 5.38
CA GLN A 71 -2.98 -11.79 6.09
C GLN A 71 -3.78 -13.04 5.74
N ASN A 72 -3.82 -13.38 4.45
CA ASN A 72 -4.47 -14.60 3.98
C ASN A 72 -3.78 -15.84 4.55
N ILE A 73 -2.44 -15.89 4.54
CA ILE A 73 -1.66 -16.97 5.13
C ILE A 73 -1.93 -17.07 6.63
N GLN A 74 -1.93 -15.95 7.36
CA GLN A 74 -2.27 -15.93 8.78
C GLN A 74 -3.67 -16.50 9.05
N SER A 75 -4.67 -16.15 8.23
CA SER A 75 -6.02 -16.72 8.37
C SER A 75 -6.03 -18.23 8.15
N GLN A 76 -5.33 -18.73 7.12
CA GLN A 76 -5.21 -20.16 6.85
C GLN A 76 -4.50 -20.89 7.99
N MET A 77 -3.48 -20.24 8.58
CA MET A 77 -2.73 -20.73 9.72
C MET A 77 -3.62 -20.97 10.95
N ILE A 78 -4.48 -19.99 11.26
CA ILE A 78 -5.46 -20.09 12.34
C ILE A 78 -6.41 -21.27 12.07
N THR A 79 -7.00 -21.35 10.87
CA THR A 79 -7.90 -22.45 10.51
C THR A 79 -7.22 -23.81 10.58
N TYR A 80 -5.99 -23.92 10.09
CA TYR A 80 -5.21 -25.16 10.17
C TYR A 80 -4.98 -25.58 11.63
N TRP A 81 -4.58 -24.65 12.48
CA TRP A 81 -4.38 -24.92 13.90
C TRP A 81 -5.69 -25.31 14.59
N GLN A 82 -6.81 -24.62 14.33
CA GLN A 82 -8.09 -24.97 14.95
C GLN A 82 -8.55 -26.38 14.54
N ALA A 83 -8.29 -26.81 13.31
CA ALA A 83 -8.66 -28.14 12.81
C ALA A 83 -7.71 -29.27 13.27
N LYS A 84 -6.39 -29.01 13.34
CA LYS A 84 -5.39 -30.06 13.59
C LYS A 84 -4.69 -29.95 14.94
N GLN A 85 -4.96 -28.90 15.70
CA GLN A 85 -4.37 -28.62 17.01
C GLN A 85 -2.83 -28.57 17.01
N LYS A 86 -2.25 -28.25 15.86
CA LYS A 86 -0.80 -28.10 15.66
C LYS A 86 -0.52 -27.11 14.54
N LEU A 87 0.61 -26.42 14.61
CA LEU A 87 1.09 -25.61 13.49
C LEU A 87 1.61 -26.54 12.37
N PRO A 88 1.46 -26.17 11.08
CA PRO A 88 2.12 -26.84 9.96
C PRO A 88 3.65 -26.87 10.14
N ALA A 89 4.28 -27.92 9.61
CA ALA A 89 5.74 -28.00 9.59
C ALA A 89 6.32 -27.12 8.49
N THR A 90 5.60 -26.97 7.38
CA THR A 90 5.98 -26.10 6.27
C THR A 90 4.80 -25.26 5.81
N ILE A 91 5.07 -24.08 5.22
CA ILE A 91 4.01 -23.24 4.66
C ILE A 91 3.20 -23.99 3.59
N ALA A 92 3.81 -24.94 2.88
CA ALA A 92 3.15 -25.75 1.86
C ALA A 92 2.07 -26.69 2.45
N ASP A 93 2.14 -27.04 3.73
CA ASP A 93 1.13 -27.88 4.41
C ASP A 93 -0.23 -27.17 4.52
N LEU A 94 -0.26 -25.84 4.33
CA LEU A 94 -1.51 -25.07 4.23
C LEU A 94 -2.24 -25.34 2.91
N ASN A 95 -1.57 -25.87 1.88
CA ASN A 95 -2.24 -26.27 0.65
C ASN A 95 -3.13 -27.49 0.92
N ASN A 96 -4.44 -27.31 0.72
CA ASN A 96 -5.41 -28.39 0.82
C ASN A 96 -6.16 -28.48 -0.51
N SER A 97 -6.20 -29.67 -1.13
CA SER A 97 -6.87 -29.91 -2.40
C SER A 97 -8.39 -29.64 -2.36
N LEU A 98 -8.99 -29.61 -1.16
CA LEU A 98 -10.40 -29.30 -0.93
C LEU A 98 -10.64 -27.86 -0.48
N SER A 99 -9.57 -27.10 -0.16
CA SER A 99 -9.68 -25.70 0.23
C SER A 99 -9.52 -24.81 -1.01
N TYR A 100 -10.38 -23.81 -1.17
CA TYR A 100 -10.49 -22.96 -2.36
C TYR A 100 -9.28 -22.03 -2.62
N GLY A 101 -8.14 -22.22 -1.96
CA GLY A 101 -7.00 -21.33 -2.10
C GLY A 101 -5.66 -22.04 -1.91
N HIS A 102 -4.80 -21.92 -2.91
CA HIS A 102 -3.37 -22.19 -2.76
C HIS A 102 -2.72 -21.12 -1.87
N VAL A 103 -1.61 -21.47 -1.24
CA VAL A 103 -0.78 -20.51 -0.52
C VAL A 103 -0.28 -19.46 -1.53
N PRO A 104 -0.55 -18.16 -1.33
CA PRO A 104 -0.08 -17.13 -2.23
C PRO A 104 1.45 -17.07 -2.23
N VAL A 105 2.01 -16.68 -3.38
CA VAL A 105 3.44 -16.41 -3.55
C VAL A 105 3.62 -14.93 -3.87
N ASP A 106 4.81 -14.40 -3.62
CA ASP A 106 5.10 -13.00 -3.93
C ASP A 106 5.02 -12.75 -5.44
N THR A 107 3.97 -12.05 -5.88
CA THR A 107 3.73 -11.74 -7.31
C THR A 107 4.82 -10.88 -7.95
N GLN A 108 5.68 -10.22 -7.16
CA GLN A 108 6.80 -9.44 -7.66
C GLN A 108 8.03 -10.31 -7.99
N THR A 109 8.32 -11.31 -7.14
CA THR A 109 9.56 -12.10 -7.20
C THR A 109 9.33 -13.55 -7.64
N GLY A 110 8.09 -14.03 -7.57
CA GLY A 110 7.70 -15.43 -7.76
C GLY A 110 8.09 -16.35 -6.60
N GLN A 111 8.66 -15.81 -5.51
CA GLN A 111 9.15 -16.60 -4.39
C GLN A 111 8.05 -16.83 -3.34
N PRO A 112 8.04 -17.98 -2.65
CA PRO A 112 7.14 -18.20 -1.53
C PRO A 112 7.49 -17.31 -0.34
N TYR A 113 6.48 -16.97 0.46
CA TYR A 113 6.69 -16.26 1.72
C TYR A 113 7.41 -17.16 2.74
N ILE A 114 8.16 -16.53 3.64
CA ILE A 114 8.93 -17.25 4.66
C ILE A 114 8.03 -17.47 5.87
N TYR A 115 8.02 -18.71 6.34
CA TYR A 115 7.30 -19.15 7.53
C TYR A 115 8.25 -19.90 8.46
N GLU A 116 8.17 -19.62 9.75
CA GLU A 116 8.91 -20.35 10.78
C GLU A 116 8.03 -20.54 12.02
N ALA A 117 7.95 -21.77 12.53
CA ALA A 117 7.33 -22.04 13.82
C ALA A 117 8.32 -21.66 14.93
N THR A 118 7.96 -20.68 15.76
CA THR A 118 8.82 -20.17 16.85
C THR A 118 8.39 -20.69 18.23
N GLY A 119 7.25 -21.37 18.32
CA GLY A 119 6.74 -22.01 19.53
C GLY A 119 5.54 -22.91 19.27
N VAL A 120 4.88 -23.36 20.33
CA VAL A 120 3.71 -24.26 20.23
C VAL A 120 2.53 -23.60 19.53
N HIS A 121 2.28 -22.32 19.83
CA HIS A 121 1.24 -21.49 19.20
C HIS A 121 1.80 -20.24 18.52
N SER A 122 3.14 -20.13 18.45
CA SER A 122 3.83 -18.95 17.94
C SER A 122 4.53 -19.27 16.62
N PHE A 123 4.44 -18.33 15.69
CA PHE A 123 5.06 -18.42 14.39
C PHE A 123 5.45 -17.04 13.86
N LYS A 124 6.32 -17.05 12.86
CA LYS A 124 6.83 -15.87 12.18
C LYS A 124 6.51 -15.95 10.70
N LEU A 125 6.05 -14.83 10.14
CA LEU A 125 5.82 -14.65 8.70
C LEU A 125 6.68 -13.51 8.18
N CYS A 126 7.51 -13.75 7.17
CA CYS A 126 8.37 -12.73 6.59
C CYS A 126 8.12 -12.51 5.11
N ALA A 127 8.32 -11.27 4.69
CA ALA A 127 8.35 -10.86 3.29
C ALA A 127 9.45 -9.81 3.07
N VAL A 128 9.84 -9.63 1.80
CA VAL A 128 10.76 -8.57 1.39
C VAL A 128 9.94 -7.41 0.82
N PHE A 129 9.96 -6.27 1.52
CA PHE A 129 9.22 -5.07 1.14
C PHE A 129 10.10 -4.07 0.41
N ASN A 130 9.50 -3.32 -0.51
CA ASN A 130 10.21 -2.35 -1.34
C ASN A 130 10.41 -1.01 -0.62
N ALA A 131 9.41 -0.57 0.15
CA ALA A 131 9.43 0.71 0.83
C ALA A 131 8.87 0.59 2.25
N GLN A 132 9.13 1.62 3.06
CA GLN A 132 8.48 1.75 4.35
C GLN A 132 6.98 1.97 4.16
N SER A 133 6.17 1.23 4.90
CA SER A 133 4.72 1.41 4.95
C SER A 133 4.39 2.84 5.37
N ARG A 134 3.55 3.53 4.61
CA ARG A 134 3.04 4.82 5.05
C ARG A 134 1.97 4.58 6.11
N VAL A 135 2.12 5.20 7.28
CA VAL A 135 1.22 5.08 8.45
C VAL A 135 -0.27 5.30 8.10
N ASN A 136 -0.55 6.03 7.00
CA ASN A 136 -1.89 6.35 6.49
C ASN A 136 -2.35 5.52 5.28
N GLN A 137 -1.69 4.42 4.88
CA GLN A 137 -2.17 3.61 3.74
C GLN A 137 -3.16 2.51 4.12
N ASN A 138 -3.44 2.33 5.41
CA ASN A 138 -4.59 1.55 5.88
C ASN A 138 -5.89 2.37 5.96
N ILE A 139 -6.01 3.49 5.23
CA ILE A 139 -7.29 4.19 4.99
C ILE A 139 -8.11 3.46 3.90
N TYR A 140 -8.07 2.12 3.89
CA TYR A 140 -9.12 1.29 3.30
C TYR A 140 -10.01 0.65 4.37
N PHE A 141 -9.80 1.00 5.65
CA PHE A 141 -10.70 0.68 6.77
C PHE A 141 -11.65 1.82 7.17
N GLU A 142 -11.68 2.95 6.46
CA GLU A 142 -12.56 4.08 6.83
C GLU A 142 -14.03 3.90 6.42
N THR A 143 -14.39 2.81 5.72
CA THR A 143 -15.79 2.52 5.34
C THR A 143 -16.30 1.13 5.72
N ARG A 144 -15.51 0.31 6.42
CA ARG A 144 -16.04 -0.87 7.11
C ARG A 144 -16.27 -0.48 8.57
N ALA A 145 -17.54 -0.51 8.98
CA ALA A 145 -17.93 -0.36 10.37
C ALA A 145 -16.95 -1.13 11.27
N ILE A 146 -16.18 -0.40 12.07
CA ILE A 146 -15.32 -0.98 13.10
C ILE A 146 -16.28 -1.67 14.06
N THR A 147 -16.35 -3.00 13.99
CA THR A 147 -17.01 -3.78 15.04
C THR A 147 -16.26 -3.47 16.33
N PRO A 148 -16.91 -2.90 17.37
CA PRO A 148 -16.24 -2.56 18.60
C PRO A 148 -15.66 -3.84 19.22
N THR A 149 -14.33 -3.90 19.30
CA THR A 149 -13.64 -4.95 20.05
C THR A 149 -13.94 -4.76 21.53
N PRO A 150 -14.30 -5.83 22.28
CA PRO A 150 -14.61 -5.73 23.69
C PRO A 150 -13.42 -5.23 24.51
N VAL A 151 -13.71 -4.32 25.43
CA VAL A 151 -12.76 -3.68 26.35
C VAL A 151 -12.16 -4.74 27.28
N GLY A 152 -10.84 -4.96 27.21
CA GLY A 152 -10.14 -5.87 28.13
C GLY A 152 -8.89 -6.56 27.57
N VAL A 153 -8.62 -6.47 26.27
CA VAL A 153 -7.50 -7.17 25.64
C VAL A 153 -6.26 -6.27 25.63
N LYS A 154 -5.35 -6.47 26.60
CA LYS A 154 -4.12 -5.67 26.72
C LYS A 154 -3.01 -6.02 25.72
N ASP A 155 -3.13 -7.14 25.00
CA ASP A 155 -2.06 -7.64 24.12
C ASP A 155 -2.54 -8.12 22.74
N MET A 156 -3.79 -7.85 22.36
CA MET A 156 -4.12 -7.83 20.94
C MET A 156 -3.64 -6.50 20.40
N ALA A 157 -2.32 -6.41 20.26
CA ALA A 157 -1.73 -5.53 19.29
C ALA A 157 -2.48 -5.84 17.99
N GLN A 158 -3.35 -4.91 17.63
CA GLN A 158 -3.63 -4.54 16.26
C GLN A 158 -2.27 -4.16 15.67
N ASP A 159 -1.41 -5.18 15.49
CA ASP A 159 -0.06 -5.09 15.01
C ASP A 159 -0.25 -4.81 13.53
N ASN A 160 -0.45 -3.52 13.29
CA ASN A 160 -0.58 -2.95 11.99
C ASN A 160 0.54 -3.56 11.16
N TRP A 161 0.21 -4.08 9.98
CA TRP A 161 1.16 -4.62 9.00
C TRP A 161 2.12 -3.53 8.46
N GLN A 162 2.63 -2.70 9.36
CA GLN A 162 3.62 -1.70 9.16
C GLN A 162 4.96 -2.41 9.02
N HIS A 163 5.69 -2.01 8.00
CA HIS A 163 6.95 -2.62 7.64
C HIS A 163 7.93 -1.54 7.21
N GLY A 164 9.21 -1.78 7.44
CA GLY A 164 10.29 -1.05 6.77
C GLY A 164 10.46 -1.51 5.31
N ALA A 165 11.47 -0.95 4.65
CA ALA A 165 11.99 -1.54 3.42
C ALA A 165 12.92 -2.71 3.77
N GLY A 166 13.01 -3.70 2.88
CA GLY A 166 13.81 -4.90 3.06
C GLY A 166 13.03 -6.05 3.71
N THR A 167 13.76 -7.04 4.22
CA THR A 167 13.16 -8.22 4.87
C THR A 167 12.57 -7.83 6.21
N VAL A 168 11.25 -8.00 6.35
CA VAL A 168 10.53 -7.75 7.60
C VAL A 168 9.74 -8.99 7.96
N CYS A 169 9.76 -9.30 9.26
CA CYS A 169 9.10 -10.46 9.84
C CYS A 169 8.07 -10.02 10.87
N PHE A 170 6.90 -10.65 10.85
CA PHE A 170 5.82 -10.45 11.79
C PHE A 170 5.69 -11.68 12.68
N ASP A 171 5.94 -11.48 13.96
CA ASP A 171 5.70 -12.50 14.98
C ASP A 171 4.20 -12.54 15.33
N ARG A 172 3.65 -13.75 15.39
CA ARG A 172 2.23 -14.02 15.62
C ARG A 172 2.09 -15.16 16.60
N THR A 173 1.14 -15.01 17.52
CA THR A 173 0.80 -16.06 18.49
C THR A 173 -0.70 -16.29 18.45
N ILE A 174 -1.10 -17.55 18.28
CA ILE A 174 -2.50 -17.97 18.34
C ILE A 174 -2.89 -18.04 19.80
N ASP A 175 -3.91 -17.29 20.20
CA ASP A 175 -4.55 -17.39 21.51
C ASP A 175 -5.68 -18.43 21.44
N PRO A 176 -5.54 -19.62 22.06
CA PRO A 176 -6.56 -20.67 22.05
C PRO A 176 -7.88 -20.26 22.71
N SER A 177 -7.86 -19.26 23.62
CA SER A 177 -9.06 -18.79 24.29
C SER A 177 -9.96 -17.98 23.34
N PHE A 178 -9.35 -17.26 22.40
CA PHE A 178 -10.05 -16.47 21.40
C PHE A 178 -10.36 -17.27 20.13
N TYR A 179 -9.42 -18.13 19.71
CA TYR A 179 -9.58 -19.05 18.60
C TYR A 179 -9.67 -20.47 19.15
N PRO A 180 -10.87 -20.97 19.52
CA PRO A 180 -10.99 -22.33 20.04
C PRO A 180 -10.83 -23.39 18.93
N PRO A 181 -10.46 -24.63 19.29
CA PRO A 181 -10.45 -25.78 18.39
C PRO A 181 -11.82 -25.99 17.71
N LEU A 182 -11.81 -26.44 16.44
CA LEU A 182 -13.05 -26.89 15.79
C LEU A 182 -13.47 -28.21 16.44
N LYS A 183 -14.77 -28.34 16.76
CA LYS A 183 -15.37 -29.56 17.30
C LYS A 183 -15.73 -30.54 16.19
#